data_AF-A0AA51JSB7-F1
#
_entry.id   AF-A0AA51JSB7-F1
#
_cell.length_a   1.000
_cell.length_b   1.000
_cell.length_c   1.000
_cell.angle_alpha   90.00
_cell.angle_beta   90.00
_cell.angle_gamma   90.00
#
_symmetry.space_group_name_H-M   'P 1'
#
loop_
_entity.id
_entity.type
_entity.pdbx_description
1 polymer ?
#
loop_
_entity_poly.entity_id
_entity_poly.type
_entity_poly.pdbx_seq_one_letter_code
_entity_poly.pdbx_strand_id
1 'polypeptide(L)' 'VLKTRLVRARMAQSVRLVRVSSTMHRTFGRAQWLALRDVLLAWRANVHQAHDSMKSVAAAQLDYA' A
#
# COMPACT_ATOMS: atom_id res chain seq x y z
N VAL A 1 13.86 18.37 5.41
CA VAL A 1 12.52 18.03 5.96
C VAL A 1 11.53 19.03 5.40
N LEU A 2 10.43 18.57 4.78
CA LEU A 2 9.36 19.47 4.31
C LEU A 2 8.68 20.10 5.54
N LYS A 3 8.56 21.43 5.55
CA LYS A 3 8.09 22.18 6.73
C LYS A 3 6.60 21.96 7.03
N THR A 4 5.80 21.70 6.01
CA THR A 4 4.38 21.41 6.17
C THR A 4 4.16 19.89 6.22
N ARG A 5 3.32 19.42 7.15
CA ARG A 5 2.97 17.99 7.30
C ARG A 5 2.05 17.46 6.19
N LEU A 6 1.86 18.23 5.11
CA LEU A 6 0.96 17.90 4.00
C LEU A 6 1.57 16.90 3.02
N VAL A 7 2.91 16.81 2.94
CA VAL A 7 3.59 15.95 1.97
C VAL A 7 4.81 15.32 2.61
N ARG A 8 4.98 14.01 2.39
CA ARG A 8 6.19 13.27 2.72
C ARG A 8 6.89 12.91 1.42
N ALA A 9 8.05 13.50 1.17
CA ALA A 9 8.83 13.26 -0.05
C ALA A 9 10.33 13.31 0.22
N ARG A 10 11.12 12.71 -0.67
CA ARG A 10 12.59 12.73 -0.69
C ARG A 10 13.09 13.21 -2.05
N MET A 11 14.11 14.07 -2.06
CA MET A 11 14.77 14.51 -3.29
C MET A 11 15.93 13.58 -3.62
N ALA A 12 15.93 13.03 -4.84
CA ALA A 12 17.06 12.33 -5.43
C ALA A 12 17.74 13.29 -6.41
N GLN A 13 18.70 14.07 -5.90
CA GLN A 13 19.30 15.19 -6.64
C GLN A 13 20.16 14.74 -7.83
N SER A 14 20.84 13.60 -7.73
CA SER A 14 21.63 13.02 -8.83
C SER A 14 20.79 12.72 -10.07
N VAL A 15 19.54 12.31 -9.88
CA VAL A 15 18.58 11.99 -10.94
C VAL A 15 17.59 13.14 -11.17
N ARG A 16 17.76 14.28 -10.48
CA ARG A 16 16.85 15.45 -10.52
C ARG A 16 15.37 15.07 -10.32
N LEU A 17 15.08 14.08 -9.47
CA LEU A 17 13.73 13.56 -9.24
C LEU A 17 13.30 13.74 -7.78
N VAL A 18 12.05 14.10 -7.55
CA VAL A 18 11.42 14.12 -6.23
C VAL A 18 10.51 12.90 -6.08
N ARG A 19 10.83 12.00 -5.15
CA ARG A 19 9.99 10.85 -4.82
C ARG A 19 9.03 11.22 -3.71
N VAL A 20 7.74 11.20 -4.01
CA VAL A 20 6.66 11.47 -3.06
C VAL A 20 6.15 10.15 -2.48
N SER A 21 6.18 10.02 -1.14
CA SER A 21 5.73 8.82 -0.42
C SER A 21 4.30 8.93 0.08
N SER A 22 3.87 10.13 0.46
CA SER A 22 2.50 10.37 0.94
C SER A 22 2.14 11.84 0.74
N THR A 23 0.89 12.09 0.35
CA THR A 23 0.31 13.42 0.18
C THR A 23 -1.03 13.48 0.88
N MET A 24 -1.27 14.57 1.58
CA MET A 24 -2.59 14.90 2.10
C MET A 24 -3.46 15.44 0.95
N HIS A 25 -4.64 14.86 0.77
CA HIS A 25 -5.63 15.39 -0.17
C HIS A 25 -6.26 16.66 0.42
N ARG A 26 -6.19 17.77 -0.32
CA ARG A 26 -6.79 19.06 0.11
C ARG A 26 -8.32 19.01 0.12
N THR A 27 -8.91 18.18 -0.74
CA THR A 27 -10.36 17.91 -0.79
C THR A 27 -10.59 16.40 -0.89
N PHE A 28 -11.63 15.91 -0.23
CA PHE A 28 -11.95 14.48 -0.17
C PHE A 28 -13.46 14.28 -0.41
N GLY A 29 -13.82 14.09 -1.67
CA GLY A 29 -15.20 13.89 -2.11
C GLY A 29 -15.50 12.44 -2.47
N ARG A 30 -16.65 12.24 -3.13
CA ARG A 30 -17.16 10.90 -3.48
C ARG A 30 -16.18 10.06 -4.30
N ALA A 31 -15.48 10.66 -5.27
CA ALA A 31 -14.51 9.94 -6.09
C ALA A 31 -13.34 9.39 -5.24
N GLN A 32 -12.86 10.18 -4.27
CA GLN A 32 -11.79 9.78 -3.36
C GLN A 32 -12.27 8.68 -2.40
N TRP A 33 -13.52 8.73 -1.95
CA TRP A 33 -14.14 7.65 -1.16
C TRP A 33 -14.23 6.33 -1.92
N LEU A 34 -14.62 6.37 -3.20
CA LEU A 34 -14.67 5.17 -4.04
C LEU A 34 -13.27 4.60 -4.24
N ALA A 35 -12.29 5.43 -4.59
CA ALA A 35 -10.90 4.99 -4.74
C ALA A 35 -10.35 4.39 -3.44
N LEU A 36 -10.62 4.99 -2.28
CA LEU A 36 -10.21 4.45 -0.99
C LEU A 36 -10.86 3.09 -0.72
N ARG A 37 -12.17 2.96 -0.95
CA ARG A 37 -12.89 1.69 -0.79
C ARG A 37 -12.27 0.61 -1.67
N ASP A 38 -11.99 0.92 -2.93
CA ASP A 38 -11.47 -0.06 -3.89
C ASP A 38 -10.05 -0.50 -3.48
N VAL A 39 -9.20 0.42 -3.01
CA VAL A 39 -7.88 0.09 -2.44
C VAL A 39 -8.01 -0.81 -1.21
N LEU A 40 -8.94 -0.52 -0.29
CA LEU A 40 -9.14 -1.33 0.92
C LEU A 40 -9.65 -2.73 0.59
N LEU A 41 -10.55 -2.87 -0.39
CA LEU A 41 -11.03 -4.17 -0.85
C LEU A 41 -9.91 -4.99 -1.49
N ALA A 42 -9.09 -4.38 -2.34
CA ALA A 42 -7.93 -5.02 -2.92
C ALA A 42 -6.94 -5.47 -1.83
N TRP A 43 -6.69 -4.63 -0.83
CA TRP A 43 -5.78 -4.95 0.26
C TRP A 43 -6.28 -6.14 1.09
N ARG A 44 -7.58 -6.17 1.41
CA ARG A 44 -8.23 -7.32 2.08
C ARG A 44 -8.07 -8.60 1.28
N ALA A 45 -8.34 -8.55 -0.03
CA ALA A 45 -8.21 -9.71 -0.91
C ALA A 45 -6.77 -10.24 -0.94
N ASN A 46 -5.79 -9.34 -1.10
CA ASN A 46 -4.38 -9.70 -1.14
C ASN A 46 -3.90 -10.34 0.17
N VAL A 47 -4.30 -9.79 1.32
CA VAL A 47 -3.94 -10.35 2.64
C VAL A 47 -4.56 -11.74 2.82
N HIS A 48 -5.82 -11.92 2.42
CA HIS A 48 -6.50 -13.21 2.51
C HIS A 48 -5.82 -14.26 1.62
N GLN A 49 -5.53 -13.90 0.37
CA GLN A 49 -4.83 -14.78 -0.56
C GLN A 49 -3.44 -15.18 -0.06
N ALA A 50 -2.66 -14.23 0.47
CA ALA A 50 -1.35 -14.51 1.04
C ALA A 50 -1.45 -15.47 2.23
N HIS A 51 -2.43 -15.25 3.11
CA HIS A 51 -2.70 -16.12 4.24
C HIS A 51 -3.08 -17.55 3.82
N ASP A 52 -3.96 -17.70 2.84
CA ASP A 52 -4.38 -19.02 2.36
C ASP A 52 -3.24 -19.75 1.64
N SER A 53 -2.42 -19.01 0.89
CA SER A 53 -1.20 -19.54 0.27
C SER A 53 -0.22 -20.04 1.33
N MET A 54 -0.01 -19.30 2.43
CA MET A 54 0.83 -19.74 3.54
C MET A 54 0.29 -20.99 4.23
N LYS A 55 -1.03 -21.08 4.44
CA LYS A 55 -1.67 -22.28 4.99
C LYS A 55 -1.46 -23.50 4.08
N SER A 56 -1.63 -23.33 2.77
CA SER A 56 -1.42 -24.40 1.80
C SER A 56 0.03 -24.89 1.82
N VAL A 57 1.00 -23.98 1.87
CA VAL A 57 2.43 -24.35 1.98
C VAL A 57 2.71 -25.08 3.28
N ALA A 58 2.20 -24.59 4.42
CA ALA A 58 2.39 -25.23 5.72
C ALA A 58 1.81 -26.65 5.77
N ALA A 59 0.61 -26.85 5.20
CA ALA A 59 0.00 -28.18 5.10
C ALA A 59 0.86 -29.13 4.23
N ALA A 60 1.34 -28.67 3.08
CA ALA A 60 2.20 -29.48 2.21
C ALA A 60 3.55 -29.84 2.86
N GLN A 61 4.08 -29.00 3.75
CA GLN A 61 5.29 -29.33 4.53
C GLN A 61 5.03 -30.41 5.58
N LEU A 62 3.85 -30.43 6.19
CA LEU A 62 3.46 -31.48 7.14
C LEU A 62 3.23 -32.83 6.44
N ASP A 63 2.68 -32.83 5.22
CA ASP A 63 2.47 -34.07 4.46
C ASP A 63 3.78 -34.71 3.95
N TYR A 64 4.86 -33.93 3.88
CA TYR A 64 6.19 -34.39 3.45
C TYR A 64 7.08 -34.87 4.60
N ALA A 65 6.77 -34.50 5.85
CA ALA A 65 7.53 -34.85 7.05
C ALA A 65 7.03 -36.13 7.71
#